data_AF-A0A160FTI4-F1
#
_entry.id   AF-A0A160FTI4-F1
#
_cell.length_a   1.000
_cell.length_b   1.000
_cell.length_c   1.000
_cell.angle_alpha   90.00
_cell.angle_beta   90.00
_cell.angle_gamma   90.00
#
_symmetry.space_group_name_H-M   'P 1'
#
loop_
_entity.id
_entity.type
_entity.pdbx_description
1 polymer ?
#
loop_
_entity_poly.entity_id
_entity_poly.type
_entity_poly.pdbx_seq_one_letter_code
_entity_poly.pdbx_strand_id
1 'polypeptide(L)'
;MNTSTLDGIAPNNTCDLLQLALADAFCLLVHFQPDWNATVAFQTPDILLWLLEHQNPRLLDAIRERNGLAKLGESLARLERLRSASNDHWIEHCWYSDSPDVPMEYPGIDYMIERLELTEEFLADSTYSPLLAAAHIASAQLSGFVPFYKTRDAAVSPDPAAPAHFPSPVPDRDVAPVREFSVPGATPMEIALSRAASILEELDDGKWYRSFWETVYAQKVGEWVEEDLPHLAPALVKEANSFFESLHAYRREMIRVEGHWSCLGEPFRAYLEQIAHFPEEAKAKIRRVIGDSNQIEEPERGDAQHLERVWVMLLRRRCGRQNGASVPAIFSPEIPDTLAGILKDPSAADTAYLIDTSALPENMANTVSEKQCIAVTLADDYLLLTPELSKGRLDMFGFSARNDSAHYHILALNDAFWCEHSALWPNLFSFRQHVPVLYVFGDACLLVQYEFNHFLELRWVVDYDMRHMLWHREDNEGFPGKLPDYIKVLPGGTRLRPKIIGHVKDLRKLRSSRTLCDVYERANPSLTVKQSTVFLIRSAVGADEADCSQ
;
A
#
# COMPACT_ATOMS: atom_id res chain seq x y z
N MET A 1 -13.26 -23.75 -4.01
CA MET A 1 -13.16 -24.66 -5.17
C MET A 1 -13.74 -26.01 -4.80
N ASN A 2 -14.68 -26.54 -5.58
CA ASN A 2 -15.23 -27.88 -5.38
C ASN A 2 -14.20 -28.91 -5.87
N THR A 3 -13.71 -29.75 -4.97
CA THR A 3 -12.81 -30.89 -5.24
C THR A 3 -13.50 -32.05 -6.01
N SER A 4 -14.64 -31.79 -6.66
CA SER A 4 -15.54 -32.84 -7.17
C SER A 4 -15.36 -33.20 -8.64
N THR A 5 -14.41 -32.62 -9.35
CA THR A 5 -14.20 -32.89 -10.79
C THR A 5 -13.34 -34.13 -11.08
N LEU A 6 -12.69 -34.73 -10.08
CA LEU A 6 -11.88 -35.95 -10.27
C LEU A 6 -12.65 -37.26 -10.07
N ASP A 7 -13.83 -37.25 -9.45
CA ASP A 7 -14.53 -38.48 -9.07
C ASP A 7 -15.31 -39.17 -10.22
N GLY A 8 -15.27 -38.62 -11.45
CA GLY A 8 -16.01 -39.15 -12.60
C GLY A 8 -15.19 -39.46 -13.85
N ILE A 9 -13.91 -39.10 -13.87
CA ILE A 9 -13.02 -39.33 -15.02
C ILE A 9 -11.88 -40.21 -14.51
N ALA A 10 -11.80 -41.44 -14.99
CA ALA A 10 -10.58 -42.24 -14.84
C ALA A 10 -9.67 -41.88 -16.02
N PRO A 11 -8.69 -40.97 -15.88
CA PRO A 11 -7.77 -40.66 -16.96
C PRO A 11 -6.82 -41.86 -17.13
N ASN A 12 -7.25 -42.80 -17.97
CA ASN A 12 -6.47 -44.00 -18.27
C ASN A 12 -5.22 -43.66 -19.09
N ASN A 13 -5.10 -42.44 -19.65
CA ASN A 13 -3.98 -42.01 -20.48
C ASN A 13 -3.19 -40.82 -19.85
N THR A 14 -1.86 -40.84 -20.00
CA THR A 14 -0.95 -39.77 -19.56
C THR A 14 -1.24 -38.44 -20.29
N CYS A 15 -1.75 -38.48 -21.53
CA CYS A 15 -2.18 -37.29 -22.26
C CYS A 15 -3.35 -36.55 -21.57
N ASP A 16 -4.32 -37.28 -21.02
CA ASP A 16 -5.50 -36.67 -20.38
C ASP A 16 -5.11 -35.99 -19.06
N LEU A 17 -4.21 -36.60 -18.30
CA LEU A 17 -3.63 -36.01 -17.08
C LEU A 17 -2.84 -34.73 -17.39
N LEU A 18 -2.05 -34.73 -18.46
CA LEU A 18 -1.30 -33.55 -18.90
C LEU A 18 -2.24 -32.42 -19.35
N GLN A 19 -3.31 -32.74 -20.10
CA GLN A 19 -4.30 -31.74 -20.53
C GLN A 19 -5.04 -31.11 -19.34
N LEU A 20 -5.41 -31.91 -18.33
CA LEU A 20 -6.06 -31.41 -17.11
C LEU A 20 -5.12 -30.52 -16.29
N ALA A 21 -3.85 -30.92 -16.12
CA ALA A 21 -2.87 -30.10 -15.40
C ALA A 21 -2.56 -28.79 -16.13
N LEU A 22 -2.52 -28.83 -17.47
CA LEU A 22 -2.37 -27.63 -18.29
C LEU A 22 -3.61 -26.74 -18.22
N ALA A 23 -4.83 -27.31 -18.19
CA ALA A 23 -6.05 -26.53 -18.05
C ALA A 23 -6.14 -25.84 -16.67
N ASP A 24 -5.78 -26.55 -15.58
CA ASP A 24 -5.67 -25.97 -14.24
C ASP A 24 -4.61 -24.83 -14.24
N ALA A 25 -3.46 -25.02 -14.92
CA ALA A 25 -2.46 -23.97 -15.08
C ALA A 25 -2.99 -22.76 -15.88
N PHE A 26 -3.76 -22.96 -16.95
CA PHE A 26 -4.43 -21.89 -17.70
C PHE A 26 -5.43 -21.12 -16.82
N CYS A 27 -6.28 -21.82 -16.08
CA CYS A 27 -7.25 -21.21 -15.16
C CYS A 27 -6.57 -20.38 -14.07
N LEU A 28 -5.44 -20.88 -13.56
CA LEU A 28 -4.58 -20.15 -12.64
C LEU A 28 -4.04 -18.87 -13.28
N LEU A 29 -3.41 -18.99 -14.45
CA LEU A 29 -2.85 -17.84 -15.19
C LEU A 29 -3.90 -16.74 -15.43
N VAL A 30 -5.16 -17.10 -15.67
CA VAL A 30 -6.28 -16.16 -15.87
C VAL A 30 -6.80 -15.58 -14.55
N HIS A 31 -6.99 -16.39 -13.50
CA HIS A 31 -7.46 -15.89 -12.19
C HIS A 31 -6.48 -14.90 -11.54
N PHE A 32 -5.20 -15.00 -11.88
CA PHE A 32 -4.16 -14.09 -11.39
C PHE A 32 -4.01 -12.79 -12.24
N GLN A 33 -4.89 -12.55 -13.23
CA GLN A 33 -4.86 -11.36 -14.10
C GLN A 33 -5.37 -10.01 -13.54
N PRO A 34 -6.11 -9.86 -12.42
CA PRO A 34 -6.64 -8.53 -12.06
C PRO A 34 -5.56 -7.51 -11.61
N ASP A 35 -4.31 -7.93 -11.51
CA ASP A 35 -3.21 -7.20 -10.87
C ASP A 35 -2.18 -6.68 -11.90
N TRP A 36 -2.58 -5.65 -12.63
CA TRP A 36 -2.28 -5.29 -14.03
C TRP A 36 -0.84 -4.94 -14.51
N ASN A 37 0.22 -4.80 -13.72
CA ASN A 37 1.53 -4.31 -14.26
C ASN A 37 2.71 -5.29 -14.20
N ALA A 38 2.49 -6.55 -13.83
CA ALA A 38 3.56 -7.56 -13.78
C ALA A 38 3.37 -8.62 -14.88
N THR A 39 3.75 -8.26 -16.10
CA THR A 39 4.00 -9.16 -17.24
C THR A 39 5.12 -10.19 -17.01
N VAL A 40 5.63 -10.30 -15.78
CA VAL A 40 6.80 -11.11 -15.43
C VAL A 40 6.47 -12.26 -14.45
N ALA A 41 5.36 -12.20 -13.72
CA ALA A 41 5.13 -13.08 -12.57
C ALA A 41 4.89 -14.58 -12.87
N PHE A 42 4.76 -14.94 -14.14
CA PHE A 42 4.52 -16.32 -14.56
C PHE A 42 5.65 -16.89 -15.42
N GLN A 43 6.83 -16.27 -15.40
CA GLN A 43 7.92 -16.62 -16.30
C GLN A 43 8.72 -17.88 -15.89
N THR A 44 8.20 -18.70 -14.97
CA THR A 44 8.88 -19.96 -14.64
C THR A 44 7.89 -21.12 -14.56
N PRO A 45 8.10 -22.19 -15.37
CA PRO A 45 7.34 -23.43 -15.29
C PRO A 45 7.28 -24.01 -13.87
N ASP A 46 8.31 -23.77 -13.06
CA ASP A 46 8.38 -24.25 -11.68
C ASP A 46 7.36 -23.59 -10.75
N ILE A 47 7.01 -22.32 -10.95
CA ILE A 47 5.95 -21.66 -10.18
C ILE A 47 4.59 -22.31 -10.50
N LEU A 48 4.32 -22.56 -11.78
CA LEU A 48 3.08 -23.20 -12.22
C LEU A 48 3.00 -24.65 -11.74
N LEU A 49 4.09 -25.41 -11.85
CA LEU A 49 4.18 -26.76 -11.30
C LEU A 49 3.91 -26.77 -9.80
N TRP A 50 4.51 -25.84 -9.04
CA TRP A 50 4.29 -25.73 -7.61
C TRP A 50 2.83 -25.36 -7.26
N LEU A 51 2.23 -24.41 -7.98
CA LEU A 51 0.82 -24.06 -7.78
C LEU A 51 -0.09 -25.27 -8.03
N LEU A 52 0.20 -26.06 -9.06
CA LEU A 52 -0.49 -27.31 -9.34
C LEU A 52 -0.27 -28.35 -8.23
N GLU A 53 0.95 -28.45 -7.65
CA GLU A 53 1.23 -29.31 -6.49
C GLU A 53 0.32 -29.00 -5.30
N HIS A 54 0.03 -27.72 -5.08
CA HIS A 54 -0.73 -27.28 -3.90
C HIS A 54 -2.24 -27.31 -4.14
N GLN A 55 -2.69 -27.00 -5.35
CA GLN A 55 -4.11 -27.01 -5.68
C GLN A 55 -4.64 -28.39 -6.03
N ASN A 56 -3.82 -29.23 -6.69
CA ASN A 56 -4.23 -30.53 -7.17
C ASN A 56 -3.11 -31.58 -7.00
N PRO A 57 -2.70 -31.88 -5.74
CA PRO A 57 -1.58 -32.77 -5.46
C PRO A 57 -1.76 -34.17 -6.08
N ARG A 58 -3.01 -34.68 -6.07
CA ARG A 58 -3.35 -35.99 -6.63
C ARG A 58 -3.11 -36.06 -8.13
N LEU A 59 -3.42 -34.99 -8.86
CA LEU A 59 -3.20 -34.90 -10.30
C LEU A 59 -1.71 -34.94 -10.61
N LEU A 60 -0.89 -34.23 -9.84
CA LEU A 60 0.55 -34.22 -10.08
C LEU A 60 1.23 -35.53 -9.66
N ASP A 61 0.80 -36.15 -8.57
CA ASP A 61 1.30 -37.47 -8.18
C ASP A 61 1.02 -38.52 -9.27
N ALA A 62 -0.17 -38.49 -9.88
CA ALA A 62 -0.49 -39.34 -11.02
C ALA A 62 0.37 -39.04 -12.27
N ILE A 63 0.77 -37.78 -12.48
CA ILE A 63 1.70 -37.39 -13.55
C ILE A 63 3.14 -37.87 -13.25
N ARG A 64 3.58 -37.79 -11.99
CA ARG A 64 4.89 -38.27 -11.52
C ARG A 64 5.02 -39.79 -11.68
N GLU A 65 4.02 -40.53 -11.23
CA GLU A 65 3.97 -42.00 -11.34
C GLU A 65 4.09 -42.49 -12.80
N ARG A 66 3.68 -41.65 -13.76
CA ARG A 66 3.72 -41.94 -15.19
C ARG A 66 4.90 -41.30 -15.92
N ASN A 67 5.91 -40.80 -15.20
CA ASN A 67 7.07 -40.09 -15.75
C ASN A 67 6.70 -38.90 -16.65
N GLY A 68 5.56 -38.26 -16.40
CA GLY A 68 5.03 -37.15 -17.20
C GLY A 68 5.53 -35.77 -16.78
N LEU A 69 6.26 -35.65 -15.65
CA LEU A 69 6.65 -34.35 -15.08
C LEU A 69 7.54 -33.53 -16.03
N ALA A 70 8.49 -34.16 -16.72
CA ALA A 70 9.35 -33.48 -17.70
C ALA A 70 8.53 -32.91 -18.87
N LYS A 71 7.52 -33.66 -19.34
CA LYS A 71 6.61 -33.22 -20.41
C LYS A 71 5.68 -32.10 -19.96
N LEU A 72 5.23 -32.14 -18.70
CA LEU A 72 4.44 -31.05 -18.11
C LEU A 72 5.27 -29.78 -18.00
N GLY A 73 6.50 -29.86 -17.49
CA GLY A 73 7.42 -28.73 -17.44
C GLY A 73 7.72 -28.12 -18.82
N GLU A 74 7.96 -28.96 -19.83
CA GLU A 74 8.13 -28.50 -21.22
C GLU A 74 6.87 -27.81 -21.76
N SER A 75 5.69 -28.35 -21.46
CA SER A 75 4.41 -27.79 -21.91
C SER A 75 4.10 -26.45 -21.22
N LEU A 76 4.43 -26.31 -19.93
CA LEU A 76 4.29 -25.06 -19.18
C LEU A 76 5.27 -23.99 -19.70
N ALA A 77 6.50 -24.35 -20.06
CA ALA A 77 7.46 -23.43 -20.69
C ALA A 77 7.00 -22.95 -22.08
N ARG A 78 6.22 -23.75 -22.80
CA ARG A 78 5.63 -23.37 -24.09
C ARG A 78 4.40 -22.47 -23.90
N LEU A 79 3.56 -22.80 -22.91
CA LEU A 79 2.42 -21.99 -22.50
C LEU A 79 2.85 -20.56 -22.13
N GLU A 80 3.94 -20.44 -21.40
CA GLU A 80 4.54 -19.16 -21.04
C GLU A 80 5.02 -18.37 -22.27
N ARG A 81 5.78 -19.00 -23.17
CA ARG A 81 6.25 -18.36 -24.42
C ARG A 81 5.10 -17.84 -25.27
N LEU A 82 4.03 -18.62 -25.39
CA LEU A 82 2.81 -18.24 -26.07
C LEU A 82 2.14 -17.03 -25.41
N ARG A 83 2.05 -17.02 -24.08
CA ARG A 83 1.49 -15.90 -23.32
C ARG A 83 2.30 -14.62 -23.57
N SER A 84 3.63 -14.70 -23.53
CA SER A 84 4.50 -13.54 -23.81
C SER A 84 4.27 -13.01 -25.22
N ALA A 85 4.31 -13.88 -26.23
CA ALA A 85 4.09 -13.49 -27.62
C ALA A 85 2.69 -12.88 -27.85
N SER A 86 1.66 -13.41 -27.19
CA SER A 86 0.29 -12.88 -27.27
C SER A 86 0.18 -11.51 -26.63
N ASN A 87 0.89 -11.31 -25.52
CA ASN A 87 0.94 -10.04 -24.81
C ASN A 87 1.66 -8.95 -25.61
N ASP A 88 2.84 -9.25 -26.15
CA ASP A 88 3.62 -8.31 -26.95
C ASP A 88 2.83 -7.85 -28.18
N HIS A 89 2.14 -8.79 -28.83
CA HIS A 89 1.27 -8.50 -29.98
C HIS A 89 0.04 -7.66 -29.61
N TRP A 90 -0.57 -7.90 -28.44
CA TRP A 90 -1.67 -7.09 -27.94
C TRP A 90 -1.22 -5.66 -27.62
N ILE A 91 -0.07 -5.50 -26.96
CA ILE A 91 0.54 -4.18 -26.71
C ILE A 91 0.76 -3.46 -28.04
N GLU A 92 1.37 -4.10 -29.04
CA GLU A 92 1.54 -3.52 -30.37
C GLU A 92 0.19 -3.10 -30.99
N HIS A 93 -0.84 -3.95 -30.94
CA HIS A 93 -2.16 -3.63 -31.52
C HIS A 93 -2.91 -2.52 -30.79
N CYS A 94 -2.86 -2.47 -29.46
CA CYS A 94 -3.54 -1.44 -28.67
C CYS A 94 -2.91 -0.06 -28.82
N TRP A 95 -1.60 0.02 -29.07
CA TRP A 95 -0.92 1.29 -29.32
C TRP A 95 -1.27 1.92 -30.68
N TYR A 96 -1.83 1.15 -31.62
CA TYR A 96 -2.29 1.65 -32.92
C TYR A 96 -3.81 1.91 -32.98
N SER A 97 -4.58 1.64 -31.93
CA SER A 97 -6.00 1.99 -31.89
C SER A 97 -6.19 3.39 -31.28
N ASP A 98 -6.43 4.40 -32.11
CA ASP A 98 -6.73 5.79 -31.72
C ASP A 98 -8.07 5.98 -30.95
N SER A 99 -8.59 4.94 -30.30
CA SER A 99 -9.89 4.97 -29.62
C SER A 99 -9.70 5.09 -28.09
N PRO A 100 -9.89 6.29 -27.51
CA PRO A 100 -9.73 6.52 -26.07
C PRO A 100 -10.81 5.85 -25.19
N ASP A 101 -11.82 5.22 -25.80
CA ASP A 101 -13.00 4.70 -25.10
C ASP A 101 -13.08 3.16 -25.03
N VAL A 102 -12.10 2.43 -25.56
CA VAL A 102 -12.04 0.98 -25.33
C VAL A 102 -11.31 0.78 -24.00
N PRO A 103 -11.98 0.35 -22.92
CA PRO A 103 -11.25 -0.09 -21.75
C PRO A 103 -10.27 -1.15 -22.23
N MET A 104 -8.97 -0.93 -21.99
CA MET A 104 -7.95 -1.94 -22.23
C MET A 104 -8.36 -3.14 -21.38
N GLU A 105 -9.12 -4.07 -21.94
CA GLU A 105 -9.40 -5.37 -21.36
C GLU A 105 -8.28 -6.29 -21.86
N TYR A 106 -7.53 -6.87 -20.92
CA TYR A 106 -6.44 -7.79 -21.26
C TYR A 106 -7.00 -8.91 -22.11
N PRO A 107 -6.23 -9.47 -23.06
CA PRO A 107 -6.66 -10.63 -23.81
C PRO A 107 -7.04 -11.76 -22.85
N GLY A 108 -8.33 -12.05 -22.78
CA GLY A 108 -8.87 -13.17 -22.03
C GLY A 108 -8.39 -14.50 -22.62
N ILE A 109 -8.76 -15.60 -21.98
CA ILE A 109 -8.41 -16.94 -22.46
C ILE A 109 -8.84 -17.19 -23.91
N ASP A 110 -9.94 -16.56 -24.34
CA ASP A 110 -10.47 -16.65 -25.69
C ASP A 110 -9.55 -16.01 -26.73
N TYR A 111 -8.86 -14.92 -26.39
CA TYR A 111 -7.85 -14.31 -27.27
C TYR A 111 -6.60 -15.18 -27.36
N MET A 112 -6.17 -15.81 -26.27
CA MET A 112 -5.06 -16.77 -26.31
C MET A 112 -5.39 -18.00 -27.17
N ILE A 113 -6.64 -18.48 -27.12
CA ILE A 113 -7.15 -19.54 -28.00
C ILE A 113 -7.13 -19.10 -29.46
N GLU A 114 -7.68 -17.92 -29.76
CA GLU A 114 -7.68 -17.36 -31.12
C GLU A 114 -6.24 -17.26 -31.68
N ARG A 115 -5.28 -16.81 -30.86
CA ARG A 115 -3.86 -16.75 -31.26
C ARG A 115 -3.25 -18.13 -31.47
N LEU A 116 -3.58 -19.11 -30.64
CA LEU A 116 -3.16 -20.51 -30.83
C LEU A 116 -3.67 -21.09 -32.15
N GLU A 117 -4.91 -20.76 -32.51
CA GLU A 117 -5.53 -21.22 -33.76
C GLU A 117 -4.96 -20.53 -35.00
N LEU A 118 -4.47 -19.29 -34.87
CA LEU A 118 -4.00 -18.48 -36.01
C LEU A 118 -2.49 -18.53 -36.26
N THR A 119 -1.67 -19.03 -35.33
CA THR A 119 -0.20 -19.00 -35.47
C THR A 119 0.33 -20.24 -36.20
N GLU A 120 0.78 -20.08 -37.45
CA GLU A 120 1.31 -21.17 -38.29
C GLU A 120 2.48 -21.94 -37.65
N GLU A 121 3.31 -21.28 -36.84
CA GLU A 121 4.41 -21.90 -36.07
C GLU A 121 3.91 -22.99 -35.10
N PHE A 122 2.70 -22.83 -34.56
CA PHE A 122 2.11 -23.75 -33.58
C PHE A 122 1.25 -24.84 -34.22
N LEU A 123 0.76 -24.63 -35.45
CA LEU A 123 -0.04 -25.61 -36.20
C LEU A 123 0.79 -26.75 -36.79
N ALA A 124 2.11 -26.57 -36.95
CA ALA A 124 3.00 -27.55 -37.56
C ALA A 124 3.57 -28.61 -36.60
N ASP A 125 3.47 -28.41 -35.28
CA ASP A 125 4.03 -29.31 -34.26
C ASP A 125 2.91 -30.10 -33.54
N SER A 126 2.93 -31.43 -33.72
CA SER A 126 1.99 -32.39 -33.12
C SER A 126 1.90 -32.35 -31.59
N THR A 127 2.86 -31.71 -30.92
CA THR A 127 2.87 -31.54 -29.46
C THR A 127 2.09 -30.32 -28.95
N TYR A 128 1.46 -29.53 -29.83
CA TYR A 128 0.59 -28.38 -29.48
C TYR A 128 -0.88 -28.75 -29.26
N SER A 129 -1.34 -29.86 -29.83
CA SER A 129 -2.72 -30.34 -29.66
C SER A 129 -3.16 -30.44 -28.18
N PRO A 130 -2.31 -30.90 -27.22
CA PRO A 130 -2.64 -30.91 -25.80
C PRO A 130 -2.78 -29.51 -25.18
N LEU A 131 -2.00 -28.51 -25.62
CA LEU A 131 -2.08 -27.14 -25.11
C LEU A 131 -3.35 -26.44 -25.59
N LEU A 132 -3.70 -26.59 -26.87
CA LEU A 132 -4.95 -26.06 -27.41
C LEU A 132 -6.17 -26.73 -26.75
N ALA A 133 -6.14 -28.05 -26.58
CA ALA A 133 -7.18 -28.77 -25.85
C ALA A 133 -7.31 -28.28 -24.40
N ALA A 134 -6.19 -28.08 -23.70
CA ALA A 134 -6.17 -27.54 -22.34
C ALA A 134 -6.72 -26.10 -22.27
N ALA A 135 -6.38 -25.25 -23.24
CA ALA A 135 -6.89 -23.89 -23.33
C ALA A 135 -8.42 -23.86 -23.50
N HIS A 136 -8.96 -24.70 -24.39
CA HIS A 136 -10.41 -24.84 -24.55
C HIS A 136 -11.11 -25.40 -23.29
N ILE A 137 -10.48 -26.37 -22.60
CA ILE A 137 -11.01 -26.89 -21.33
C ILE A 137 -11.07 -25.77 -20.29
N ALA A 138 -10.01 -24.99 -20.15
CA ALA A 138 -9.95 -23.86 -19.24
C ALA A 138 -10.95 -22.74 -19.61
N SER A 139 -11.10 -22.40 -20.90
CA SER A 139 -12.11 -21.43 -21.36
C SER A 139 -13.52 -21.92 -21.03
N ALA A 140 -13.82 -23.20 -21.24
CA ALA A 140 -15.12 -23.77 -20.86
C ALA A 140 -15.37 -23.73 -19.34
N GLN A 141 -14.34 -24.00 -18.53
CA GLN A 141 -14.42 -23.91 -17.06
C GLN A 141 -14.66 -22.47 -16.58
N LEU A 142 -14.01 -21.49 -17.21
CA LEU A 142 -14.15 -20.07 -16.89
C LEU A 142 -15.48 -19.49 -17.40
N SER A 143 -15.95 -19.92 -18.57
CA SER A 143 -17.23 -19.51 -19.17
C SER A 143 -18.44 -19.89 -18.30
N GLY A 144 -18.35 -21.02 -17.56
CA GLY A 144 -19.35 -21.41 -16.56
C GLY A 144 -19.36 -20.53 -15.31
N PHE A 145 -18.35 -19.68 -15.12
CA PHE A 145 -18.17 -18.76 -13.99
C PHE A 145 -18.52 -17.29 -14.32
N VAL A 146 -18.90 -16.97 -15.57
CA VAL A 146 -19.22 -15.59 -15.97
C VAL A 146 -20.71 -15.29 -15.77
N PRO A 147 -21.08 -14.77 -14.59
CA PRO A 147 -21.95 -13.59 -14.53
C PRO A 147 -21.17 -12.31 -14.21
N PHE A 148 -19.84 -12.37 -13.99
CA PHE A 148 -19.12 -11.27 -13.32
C PHE A 148 -18.58 -10.14 -14.21
N TYR A 149 -18.64 -10.25 -15.53
CA TYR A 149 -18.17 -9.18 -16.43
C TYR A 149 -19.28 -8.47 -17.25
N LYS A 150 -20.56 -8.80 -17.04
CA LYS A 150 -21.68 -8.13 -17.73
C LYS A 150 -22.67 -7.35 -16.86
N THR A 151 -22.47 -7.27 -15.55
CA THR A 151 -23.32 -6.45 -14.68
C THR A 151 -22.46 -5.69 -13.68
N ARG A 152 -21.92 -4.55 -14.12
CA ARG A 152 -21.39 -3.51 -13.23
C ARG A 152 -22.49 -2.65 -12.59
N ASP A 153 -23.76 -2.95 -12.89
CA ASP A 153 -24.94 -2.32 -12.29
C ASP A 153 -25.87 -3.39 -11.70
N ALA A 154 -25.65 -3.80 -10.45
CA ALA A 154 -26.70 -4.18 -9.48
C ALA A 154 -26.10 -4.75 -8.19
N ALA A 155 -26.25 -3.98 -7.11
CA ALA A 155 -26.66 -4.40 -5.77
C ALA A 155 -26.01 -5.64 -5.09
N VAL A 156 -25.42 -5.34 -3.93
CA VAL A 156 -25.30 -6.21 -2.73
C VAL A 156 -24.61 -7.55 -2.98
N SER A 157 -23.31 -7.57 -2.68
CA SER A 157 -22.49 -8.77 -2.57
C SER A 157 -23.09 -9.76 -1.54
N PRO A 158 -23.51 -10.98 -1.93
CA PRO A 158 -23.36 -12.12 -1.05
C PRO A 158 -21.92 -12.61 -1.19
N ASP A 159 -21.19 -12.53 -0.08
CA ASP A 159 -19.83 -13.02 0.11
C ASP A 159 -19.58 -14.36 -0.64
N PRO A 160 -18.86 -14.36 -1.77
CA PRO A 160 -18.47 -15.60 -2.42
C PRO A 160 -17.36 -16.19 -1.55
N ALA A 161 -17.73 -17.18 -0.74
CA ALA A 161 -16.88 -17.91 0.20
C ALA A 161 -15.40 -17.85 -0.21
N ALA A 162 -14.65 -17.00 0.50
CA ALA A 162 -13.21 -16.88 0.36
C ALA A 162 -12.60 -18.29 0.32
N PRO A 163 -11.63 -18.57 -0.58
CA PRO A 163 -10.91 -19.84 -0.55
C PRO A 163 -10.39 -20.03 0.88
N ALA A 164 -10.77 -21.16 1.48
CA ALA A 164 -10.64 -21.45 2.90
C ALA A 164 -9.30 -20.93 3.44
N HIS A 165 -9.39 -20.05 4.45
CA HIS A 165 -8.24 -19.62 5.24
C HIS A 165 -7.40 -20.84 5.61
N PHE A 166 -6.20 -20.91 5.06
CA PHE A 166 -5.23 -21.92 5.45
C PHE A 166 -4.84 -21.66 6.90
N PRO A 167 -4.93 -22.66 7.80
CA PRO A 167 -4.52 -22.49 9.18
C PRO A 167 -3.02 -22.20 9.21
N SER A 168 -2.67 -20.95 9.53
CA SER A 168 -1.30 -20.51 9.77
C SER A 168 -0.76 -21.29 10.97
N PRO A 169 0.28 -22.15 10.81
CA PRO A 169 0.97 -22.70 11.96
C PRO A 169 1.83 -21.57 12.55
N VAL A 170 1.36 -21.01 13.66
CA VAL A 170 2.19 -20.18 14.53
C VAL A 170 3.24 -21.10 15.17
N PRO A 171 4.52 -20.70 15.12
CA PRO A 171 5.26 -20.62 16.37
C PRO A 171 5.90 -19.25 16.58
N ASP A 172 5.98 -18.95 17.87
CA ASP A 172 6.44 -17.79 18.61
C ASP A 172 7.32 -16.72 17.96
N ARG A 173 6.95 -15.50 18.39
CA ARG A 173 7.71 -14.26 18.46
C ARG A 173 9.19 -14.48 18.80
N ASP A 174 10.06 -14.10 17.88
CA ASP A 174 11.37 -13.48 18.14
C ASP A 174 11.87 -12.84 16.83
N VAL A 175 11.12 -11.87 16.29
CA VAL A 175 11.73 -10.93 15.33
C VAL A 175 12.40 -9.87 16.17
N ALA A 176 13.70 -10.03 16.39
CA ALA A 176 14.53 -9.05 17.07
C ALA A 176 14.31 -7.66 16.44
N PRO A 177 14.21 -6.58 17.25
CA PRO A 177 14.16 -5.23 16.72
C PRO A 177 15.38 -5.00 15.83
N VAL A 178 15.16 -4.30 14.70
CA VAL A 178 16.19 -3.86 13.76
C VAL A 178 17.35 -3.29 14.58
N ARG A 179 18.48 -4.00 14.56
CA ARG A 179 19.68 -3.65 15.33
C ARG A 179 20.10 -2.23 14.93
N GLU A 180 20.20 -1.33 15.90
CA GLU A 180 21.00 -0.13 15.77
C GLU A 180 22.44 -0.56 15.44
N PHE A 181 22.81 -0.54 14.16
CA PHE A 181 24.19 -0.74 13.75
C PHE A 181 24.97 0.55 14.05
N SER A 182 25.25 0.77 15.34
CA SER A 182 26.35 1.66 15.72
C SER A 182 27.66 0.93 15.41
N VAL A 183 28.09 0.98 14.15
CA VAL A 183 29.40 0.47 13.76
C VAL A 183 30.45 1.42 14.37
N PRO A 184 31.33 0.94 15.27
CA PRO A 184 32.36 1.79 15.85
C PRO A 184 33.24 2.39 14.75
N GLY A 185 33.23 3.72 14.63
CA GLY A 185 33.98 4.45 13.59
C GLY A 185 33.16 4.89 12.37
N ALA A 186 31.84 4.70 12.36
CA ALA A 186 30.98 5.23 11.30
C ALA A 186 31.05 6.77 11.23
N THR A 187 31.13 7.28 10.00
CA THR A 187 31.08 8.72 9.72
C THR A 187 29.68 9.28 9.98
N PRO A 188 29.52 10.60 10.25
CA PRO A 188 28.21 11.22 10.39
C PRO A 188 27.27 10.96 9.20
N MET A 189 27.82 10.92 7.99
CA MET A 189 27.10 10.61 6.76
C MET A 189 26.53 9.19 6.76
N GLU A 190 27.33 8.19 7.14
CA GLU A 190 26.89 6.79 7.19
C GLU A 190 25.77 6.58 8.23
N ILE A 191 25.89 7.21 9.40
CA ILE A 191 24.85 7.16 10.44
C ILE A 191 23.56 7.80 9.92
N ALA A 192 23.65 8.96 9.27
CA ALA A 192 22.50 9.66 8.70
C ALA A 192 21.81 8.86 7.59
N LEU A 193 22.57 8.27 6.67
CA LEU A 193 22.03 7.44 5.59
C LEU A 193 21.42 6.14 6.13
N SER A 194 22.03 5.52 7.12
CA SER A 194 21.46 4.36 7.80
C SER A 194 20.14 4.70 8.48
N ARG A 195 20.05 5.87 9.14
CA ARG A 195 18.79 6.33 9.74
C ARG A 195 17.73 6.65 8.69
N ALA A 196 18.10 7.31 7.60
CA ALA A 196 17.20 7.59 6.48
C ALA A 196 16.62 6.29 5.88
N ALA A 197 17.46 5.28 5.68
CA ALA A 197 17.04 3.97 5.21
C ALA A 197 16.09 3.29 6.20
N SER A 198 16.40 3.29 7.50
CA SER A 198 15.52 2.74 8.55
C SER A 198 14.13 3.37 8.52
N ILE A 199 14.05 4.71 8.48
CA ILE A 199 12.77 5.43 8.44
C ILE A 199 11.93 5.01 7.22
N LEU A 200 12.57 4.95 6.04
CA LEU A 200 11.89 4.57 4.80
C LEU A 200 11.46 3.10 4.80
N GLU A 201 12.27 2.21 5.36
CA GLU A 201 11.92 0.80 5.49
C GLU A 201 10.77 0.61 6.47
N GLU A 202 10.76 1.28 7.62
CA GLU A 202 9.65 1.23 8.59
C GLU A 202 8.31 1.69 7.98
N LEU A 203 8.35 2.65 7.04
CA LEU A 203 7.17 3.12 6.30
C LEU A 203 6.77 2.20 5.14
N ASP A 204 7.63 1.29 4.71
CA ASP A 204 7.34 0.34 3.64
C ASP A 204 6.69 -0.94 4.19
N ASP A 205 5.40 -0.83 4.55
CA ASP A 205 4.59 -1.87 5.19
C ASP A 205 3.93 -2.87 4.22
N GLY A 206 3.93 -2.56 2.92
CA GLY A 206 3.34 -3.41 1.88
C GLY A 206 1.81 -3.56 1.93
N LYS A 207 1.11 -2.73 2.72
CA LYS A 207 -0.35 -2.82 2.90
C LYS A 207 -1.15 -2.12 1.79
N TRP A 208 -0.65 -1.00 1.24
CA TRP A 208 -1.53 -0.05 0.54
C TRP A 208 -1.24 0.20 -0.96
N TYR A 209 0.00 0.15 -1.45
CA TYR A 209 0.32 0.52 -2.85
C TYR A 209 1.53 -0.21 -3.45
N ARG A 210 1.56 -0.30 -4.80
CA ARG A 210 2.59 -1.00 -5.61
C ARG A 210 3.82 -0.15 -5.96
N SER A 211 3.98 1.02 -5.36
CA SER A 211 5.00 2.00 -5.76
C SER A 211 5.40 2.95 -4.62
N PHE A 212 5.53 2.42 -3.40
CA PHE A 212 5.92 3.24 -2.23
C PHE A 212 7.19 4.05 -2.50
N TRP A 213 8.20 3.43 -3.12
CA TRP A 213 9.48 4.09 -3.33
C TRP A 213 9.41 5.23 -4.36
N GLU A 214 8.39 5.22 -5.23
CA GLU A 214 8.13 6.31 -6.17
C GLU A 214 7.54 7.55 -5.50
N THR A 215 6.78 7.40 -4.41
CA THR A 215 6.16 8.51 -3.69
C THR A 215 7.12 9.20 -2.72
N VAL A 216 8.23 8.55 -2.36
CA VAL A 216 9.26 9.11 -1.48
C VAL A 216 9.89 10.36 -2.07
N TYR A 217 9.92 11.44 -1.30
CA TYR A 217 10.65 12.66 -1.64
C TYR A 217 11.74 12.95 -0.60
N ALA A 218 12.98 13.05 -1.08
CA ALA A 218 14.19 12.99 -0.26
C ALA A 218 14.29 14.13 0.77
N GLN A 219 13.80 15.32 0.45
CA GLN A 219 13.80 16.49 1.34
C GLN A 219 13.18 16.15 2.70
N LYS A 220 12.00 15.54 2.71
CA LYS A 220 11.31 15.24 3.97
C LYS A 220 12.04 14.23 4.83
N VAL A 221 12.65 13.24 4.21
CA VAL A 221 13.54 12.30 4.90
C VAL A 221 14.74 13.03 5.51
N GLY A 222 15.30 14.02 4.80
CA GLY A 222 16.33 14.91 5.32
C GLY A 222 15.88 15.67 6.58
N GLU A 223 14.69 16.27 6.58
CA GLU A 223 14.11 16.94 7.76
C GLU A 223 14.00 15.98 8.94
N TRP A 224 13.50 14.77 8.72
CA TRP A 224 13.37 13.75 9.77
C TRP A 224 14.71 13.27 10.32
N VAL A 225 15.73 13.16 9.47
CA VAL A 225 17.10 12.85 9.93
C VAL A 225 17.65 13.97 10.80
N GLU A 226 17.42 15.24 10.46
CA GLU A 226 17.80 16.36 11.31
C GLU A 226 17.07 16.35 12.66
N GLU A 227 15.78 16.02 12.65
CA GLU A 227 14.95 15.90 13.86
C GLU A 227 15.41 14.76 14.78
N ASP A 228 15.78 13.61 14.19
CA ASP A 228 16.19 12.41 14.92
C ASP A 228 17.64 12.48 15.40
N LEU A 229 18.52 13.10 14.62
CA LEU A 229 19.96 13.19 14.85
C LEU A 229 20.43 14.65 14.88
N PRO A 230 19.91 15.50 15.79
CA PRO A 230 20.19 16.94 15.80
C PRO A 230 21.67 17.25 16.05
N HIS A 231 22.39 16.33 16.71
CA HIS A 231 23.82 16.45 16.97
C HIS A 231 24.68 16.25 15.71
N LEU A 232 24.18 15.57 14.68
CA LEU A 232 24.87 15.36 13.39
C LEU A 232 24.51 16.42 12.35
N ALA A 233 23.36 17.10 12.49
CA ALA A 233 22.88 18.10 11.53
C ALA A 233 23.95 19.15 11.13
N PRO A 234 24.74 19.75 12.04
CA PRO A 234 25.77 20.72 11.65
C PRO A 234 26.88 20.16 10.75
N ALA A 235 27.19 18.86 10.88
CA ALA A 235 28.14 18.19 10.01
C ALA A 235 27.52 17.89 8.65
N LEU A 236 26.30 17.35 8.64
CA LEU A 236 25.56 17.01 7.43
C LEU A 236 25.24 18.23 6.57
N VAL A 237 24.97 19.39 7.16
CA VAL A 237 24.73 20.65 6.43
C VAL A 237 25.90 21.01 5.50
N LYS A 238 27.15 20.69 5.86
CA LYS A 238 28.33 20.92 5.01
C LYS A 238 28.41 19.96 3.82
N GLU A 239 27.78 18.80 3.95
CA GLU A 239 27.79 17.70 2.99
C GLU A 239 26.39 17.43 2.42
N ALA A 240 25.48 18.41 2.49
CA ALA A 240 24.06 18.22 2.19
C ALA A 240 23.84 17.64 0.77
N ASN A 241 24.57 18.14 -0.23
CA ASN A 241 24.50 17.59 -1.60
C ASN A 241 24.86 16.10 -1.65
N SER A 242 25.97 15.69 -1.02
CA SER A 242 26.42 14.29 -0.99
C SER A 242 25.42 13.39 -0.27
N PHE A 243 24.82 13.89 0.81
CA PHE A 243 23.77 13.18 1.54
C PHE A 243 22.55 12.94 0.65
N PHE A 244 22.01 13.99 0.03
CA PHE A 244 20.83 13.88 -0.83
C PHE A 244 21.10 13.08 -2.10
N GLU A 245 22.28 13.18 -2.71
CA GLU A 245 22.67 12.34 -3.85
C GLU A 245 22.68 10.85 -3.49
N SER A 246 23.23 10.51 -2.32
CA SER A 246 23.25 9.14 -1.80
C SER A 246 21.85 8.64 -1.48
N LEU A 247 21.00 9.48 -0.89
CA LEU A 247 19.60 9.16 -0.62
C LEU A 247 18.79 8.97 -1.91
N HIS A 248 19.02 9.78 -2.93
CA HIS A 248 18.41 9.62 -4.25
C HIS A 248 18.89 8.34 -4.95
N ALA A 249 20.18 8.00 -4.82
CA ALA A 249 20.71 6.73 -5.32
C ALA A 249 20.04 5.54 -4.63
N TYR A 250 19.91 5.59 -3.29
CA TYR A 250 19.21 4.58 -2.50
C TYR A 250 17.75 4.42 -2.93
N ARG A 251 17.02 5.53 -3.11
CA ARG A 251 15.64 5.50 -3.60
C ARG A 251 15.54 4.85 -4.99
N ARG A 252 16.39 5.25 -5.94
CA ARG A 252 16.39 4.65 -7.30
C ARG A 252 16.65 3.15 -7.26
N GLU A 253 17.55 2.73 -6.39
CA GLU A 253 17.82 1.31 -6.16
C GLU A 253 16.58 0.59 -5.64
N MET A 254 15.91 1.13 -4.63
CA MET A 254 14.72 0.50 -4.06
C MET A 254 13.52 0.49 -5.02
N ILE A 255 13.40 1.45 -5.95
CA ILE A 255 12.42 1.39 -7.06
C ILE A 255 12.69 0.18 -7.96
N ARG A 256 13.96 -0.12 -8.28
CA ARG A 256 14.32 -1.33 -9.05
C ARG A 256 13.99 -2.60 -8.27
N VAL A 257 14.29 -2.63 -6.98
CA VAL A 257 13.91 -3.73 -6.07
C VAL A 257 12.39 -3.90 -6.03
N GLU A 258 11.61 -2.82 -6.02
CA GLU A 258 10.14 -2.86 -6.08
C GLU A 258 9.64 -3.40 -7.44
N GLY A 259 10.37 -3.13 -8.53
CA GLY A 259 10.17 -3.77 -9.83
C GLY A 259 10.34 -5.29 -9.75
N HIS A 260 11.45 -5.78 -9.20
CA HIS A 260 11.68 -7.22 -9.00
C HIS A 260 10.66 -7.84 -8.03
N TRP A 261 10.31 -7.14 -6.96
CA TRP A 261 9.24 -7.55 -6.04
C TRP A 261 7.91 -7.71 -6.78
N SER A 262 7.57 -6.75 -7.65
CA SER A 262 6.37 -6.79 -8.50
C SER A 262 6.38 -7.99 -9.43
N CYS A 263 7.55 -8.33 -9.98
CA CYS A 263 7.75 -9.52 -10.80
C CYS A 263 7.51 -10.83 -10.05
N LEU A 264 7.57 -10.88 -8.73
CA LEU A 264 7.25 -12.12 -8.00
C LEU A 264 5.76 -12.46 -8.05
N GLY A 265 4.88 -11.45 -8.06
CA GLY A 265 3.43 -11.65 -7.94
C GLY A 265 3.00 -12.18 -6.57
N GLU A 266 1.72 -11.98 -6.22
CA GLU A 266 1.19 -12.32 -4.90
C GLU A 266 1.25 -13.82 -4.54
N PRO A 267 0.92 -14.76 -5.44
CA PRO A 267 0.91 -16.19 -5.09
C PRO A 267 2.31 -16.73 -4.77
N PHE A 268 3.33 -16.29 -5.51
CA PHE A 268 4.71 -16.69 -5.24
C PHE A 268 5.26 -16.02 -3.98
N ARG A 269 4.88 -14.76 -3.70
CA ARG A 269 5.20 -14.15 -2.39
C ARG A 269 4.59 -14.95 -1.25
N ALA A 270 3.33 -15.36 -1.36
CA ALA A 270 2.69 -16.22 -0.36
C ALA A 270 3.42 -17.57 -0.20
N TYR A 271 3.94 -18.16 -1.29
CA TYR A 271 4.81 -19.33 -1.21
C TYR A 271 6.11 -19.04 -0.46
N LEU A 272 6.81 -17.97 -0.83
CA LEU A 272 8.06 -17.58 -0.19
C LEU A 272 7.86 -17.28 1.29
N GLU A 273 6.71 -16.75 1.69
CA GLU A 273 6.32 -16.59 3.09
C GLU A 273 6.17 -17.93 3.82
N GLN A 274 5.62 -18.96 3.15
CA GLN A 274 5.51 -20.31 3.71
C GLN A 274 6.86 -20.97 3.91
N ILE A 275 7.82 -20.76 2.99
CA ILE A 275 9.17 -21.32 3.13
C ILE A 275 10.15 -20.34 3.77
N ALA A 276 9.65 -19.27 4.42
CA ALA A 276 10.52 -18.19 4.85
C ALA A 276 11.53 -18.60 5.94
N HIS A 277 11.26 -19.69 6.64
CA HIS A 277 12.16 -20.33 7.60
C HIS A 277 13.31 -21.11 6.94
N PHE A 278 13.32 -21.21 5.61
CA PHE A 278 14.43 -21.70 4.78
C PHE A 278 14.97 -20.58 3.87
N PRO A 279 15.75 -19.61 4.40
CA PRO A 279 16.13 -18.41 3.65
C PRO A 279 16.91 -18.71 2.36
N GLU A 280 17.80 -19.68 2.37
CA GLU A 280 18.61 -20.03 1.19
C GLU A 280 17.75 -20.63 0.07
N GLU A 281 16.75 -21.43 0.42
CA GLU A 281 15.80 -21.98 -0.55
C GLU A 281 14.94 -20.86 -1.14
N ALA A 282 14.36 -20.01 -0.29
CA ALA A 282 13.54 -18.88 -0.72
C ALA A 282 14.34 -17.93 -1.63
N LYS A 283 15.58 -17.58 -1.25
CA LYS A 283 16.48 -16.76 -2.08
C LYS A 283 16.84 -17.43 -3.39
N ALA A 284 17.09 -18.74 -3.41
CA ALA A 284 17.35 -19.46 -4.66
C ALA A 284 16.14 -19.43 -5.60
N LYS A 285 14.92 -19.53 -5.06
CA LYS A 285 13.67 -19.44 -5.81
C LYS A 285 13.42 -18.03 -6.35
N ILE A 286 13.61 -17.00 -5.53
CA ILE A 286 13.55 -15.59 -5.97
C ILE A 286 14.57 -15.33 -7.08
N ARG A 287 15.82 -15.79 -6.90
CA ARG A 287 16.89 -15.63 -7.90
C ARG A 287 16.52 -16.24 -9.24
N ARG A 288 15.89 -17.41 -9.24
CA ARG A 288 15.47 -18.08 -10.47
C ARG A 288 14.46 -17.23 -11.24
N VAL A 289 13.43 -16.74 -10.54
CA VAL A 289 12.37 -15.92 -11.14
C VAL A 289 12.90 -14.58 -11.67
N ILE A 290 13.75 -13.91 -10.89
CA ILE A 290 14.36 -12.64 -11.32
C ILE A 290 15.37 -12.88 -12.45
N GLY A 291 16.17 -13.94 -12.36
CA GLY A 291 17.19 -14.29 -13.35
C GLY A 291 16.60 -14.69 -14.70
N ASP A 292 15.47 -15.40 -14.70
CA ASP A 292 14.76 -15.80 -15.93
C ASP A 292 14.02 -14.60 -16.56
N SER A 293 13.67 -13.58 -15.77
CA SER A 293 13.04 -12.34 -16.27
C SER A 293 13.97 -11.30 -16.88
N ASN A 294 15.27 -11.40 -16.61
CA ASN A 294 16.24 -10.45 -17.13
C ASN A 294 16.74 -10.88 -18.51
N GLN A 295 15.92 -10.62 -19.54
CA GLN A 295 16.42 -10.33 -20.90
C GLN A 295 17.00 -8.89 -20.99
N ILE A 296 17.47 -8.32 -19.87
CA ILE A 296 18.03 -6.97 -19.78
C ILE A 296 19.54 -7.10 -19.64
N GLU A 297 20.27 -6.58 -20.63
CA GLU A 297 21.69 -6.83 -20.97
C GLU A 297 22.77 -6.35 -19.97
N GLU A 298 22.52 -6.30 -18.66
CA GLU A 298 23.58 -5.89 -17.71
C GLU A 298 23.83 -6.92 -16.59
N PRO A 299 24.74 -7.89 -16.82
CA PRO A 299 25.20 -8.81 -15.79
C PRO A 299 26.39 -8.18 -15.03
N GLU A 300 26.14 -7.28 -14.08
CA GLU A 300 27.23 -6.73 -13.24
C GLU A 300 26.85 -6.61 -11.75
N ARG A 301 27.33 -7.56 -10.92
CA ARG A 301 27.52 -7.50 -9.45
C ARG A 301 26.32 -7.10 -8.54
N GLY A 302 25.26 -6.50 -9.05
CA GLY A 302 24.10 -5.98 -8.31
C GLY A 302 23.06 -7.05 -7.96
N ASP A 303 23.00 -8.15 -8.71
CA ASP A 303 21.95 -9.17 -8.59
C ASP A 303 21.87 -9.81 -7.19
N ALA A 304 23.03 -10.06 -6.56
CA ALA A 304 23.06 -10.64 -5.21
C ALA A 304 22.55 -9.66 -4.15
N GLN A 305 22.85 -8.36 -4.32
CA GLN A 305 22.40 -7.31 -3.40
C GLN A 305 20.91 -7.00 -3.60
N HIS A 306 20.44 -6.94 -4.86
CA HIS A 306 19.01 -6.80 -5.18
C HIS A 306 18.20 -7.97 -4.65
N LEU A 307 18.67 -9.20 -4.86
CA LEU A 307 18.05 -10.39 -4.31
C LEU A 307 17.91 -10.31 -2.79
N GLU A 308 18.97 -9.91 -2.09
CA GLU A 308 18.92 -9.73 -0.64
C GLU A 308 17.88 -8.68 -0.25
N ARG A 309 17.81 -7.56 -0.97
CA ARG A 309 16.83 -6.50 -0.71
C ARG A 309 15.39 -6.94 -0.98
N VAL A 310 15.14 -7.71 -2.05
CA VAL A 310 13.82 -8.30 -2.35
C VAL A 310 13.42 -9.25 -1.22
N TRP A 311 14.36 -10.08 -0.74
CA TRP A 311 14.13 -10.97 0.38
C TRP A 311 13.83 -10.21 1.69
N VAL A 312 14.61 -9.18 2.02
CA VAL A 312 14.37 -8.33 3.19
C VAL A 312 13.02 -7.62 3.09
N MET A 313 12.64 -7.14 1.89
CA MET A 313 11.33 -6.55 1.64
C MET A 313 10.20 -7.56 1.87
N LEU A 314 10.38 -8.83 1.47
CA LEU A 314 9.41 -9.89 1.74
C LEU A 314 9.17 -10.07 3.23
N LEU A 315 10.24 -10.24 3.99
CA LEU A 315 10.17 -10.44 5.43
C LEU A 315 9.50 -9.25 6.14
N ARG A 316 9.90 -8.03 5.76
CA ARG A 316 9.35 -6.80 6.32
C ARG A 316 7.85 -6.65 6.07
N ARG A 317 7.42 -6.77 4.80
CA ARG A 317 6.01 -6.60 4.41
C ARG A 317 5.12 -7.72 4.97
N ARG A 318 5.65 -8.95 5.14
CA ARG A 318 4.98 -10.03 5.88
C ARG A 318 4.68 -9.63 7.33
N CYS A 319 5.66 -9.09 8.04
CA CYS A 319 5.47 -8.61 9.41
C CYS A 319 4.49 -7.43 9.47
N GLY A 320 4.54 -6.50 8.52
CA GLY A 320 3.61 -5.37 8.42
C GLY A 320 2.15 -5.79 8.33
N ARG A 321 1.84 -6.84 7.55
CA ARG A 321 0.48 -7.40 7.42
C ARG A 321 -0.06 -8.02 8.71
N GLN A 322 0.80 -8.58 9.55
CA GLN A 322 0.42 -9.22 10.81
C GLN A 322 0.23 -8.22 11.96
N ASN A 323 0.82 -7.03 11.84
CA ASN A 323 0.82 -5.99 12.87
C ASN A 323 -0.36 -5.00 12.78
N GLY A 324 -1.44 -5.32 12.06
CA GLY A 324 -2.67 -4.51 12.02
C GLY A 324 -3.44 -4.46 13.36
N ALA A 325 -2.78 -4.72 14.49
CA ALA A 325 -3.33 -4.51 15.80
C ALA A 325 -3.39 -2.99 16.05
N SER A 326 -4.61 -2.44 16.07
CA SER A 326 -4.91 -1.10 16.55
C SER A 326 -4.09 -0.82 17.81
N VAL A 327 -3.26 0.22 17.79
CA VAL A 327 -2.59 0.71 19.00
C VAL A 327 -3.71 1.02 20.01
N PRO A 328 -3.67 0.45 21.23
CA PRO A 328 -4.74 0.65 22.19
C PRO A 328 -4.82 2.13 22.57
N ALA A 329 -6.04 2.66 22.65
CA ALA A 329 -6.24 4.00 23.16
C ALA A 329 -5.77 4.11 24.62
N ILE A 330 -5.14 5.23 24.95
CA ILE A 330 -4.57 5.47 26.28
C ILE A 330 -5.39 6.55 26.95
N PHE A 331 -5.94 6.21 28.11
CA PHE A 331 -6.74 7.13 28.91
C PHE A 331 -5.88 7.80 29.99
N SER A 332 -6.12 9.09 30.22
CA SER A 332 -5.58 9.82 31.37
C SER A 332 -6.72 10.58 32.06
N PRO A 333 -6.93 10.39 33.38
CA PRO A 333 -7.86 11.20 34.16
C PRO A 333 -7.28 12.58 34.52
N GLU A 334 -6.03 12.86 34.13
CA GLU A 334 -5.36 14.13 34.41
C GLU A 334 -5.19 14.93 33.12
N ILE A 335 -5.52 16.22 33.18
CA ILE A 335 -5.32 17.20 32.12
C ILE A 335 -4.20 18.17 32.55
N PRO A 336 -3.01 18.10 31.93
CA PRO A 336 -1.95 19.10 32.09
C PRO A 336 -2.42 20.54 31.84
N ASP A 337 -1.81 21.51 32.51
CA ASP A 337 -2.17 22.94 32.40
C ASP A 337 -2.21 23.46 30.94
N THR A 338 -1.29 22.99 30.10
CA THR A 338 -1.22 23.33 28.68
C THR A 338 -2.51 22.91 27.94
N LEU A 339 -3.08 21.75 28.29
CA LEU A 339 -4.31 21.22 27.71
C LEU A 339 -5.55 21.85 28.35
N ALA A 340 -5.48 22.25 29.62
CA ALA A 340 -6.51 23.07 30.26
C ALA A 340 -6.66 24.45 29.58
N GLY A 341 -5.60 24.96 28.95
CA GLY A 341 -5.64 26.14 28.09
C GLY A 341 -6.52 25.96 26.86
N ILE A 342 -6.49 24.78 26.23
CA ILE A 342 -7.31 24.44 25.05
C ILE A 342 -8.80 24.46 25.41
N LEU A 343 -9.18 23.92 26.57
CA LEU A 343 -10.58 23.92 27.03
C LEU A 343 -11.14 25.32 27.31
N LYS A 344 -10.26 26.29 27.60
CA LYS A 344 -10.62 27.68 27.88
C LYS A 344 -10.60 28.56 26.64
N ASP A 345 -10.10 28.06 25.51
CA ASP A 345 -10.04 28.82 24.26
C ASP A 345 -11.48 28.99 23.69
N PRO A 346 -11.96 30.23 23.47
CA PRO A 346 -13.28 30.46 22.91
C PRO A 346 -13.52 29.81 21.54
N SER A 347 -12.46 29.57 20.75
CA SER A 347 -12.55 28.89 19.46
C SER A 347 -12.38 27.37 19.57
N ALA A 348 -12.34 26.78 20.76
CA ALA A 348 -12.19 25.33 20.91
C ALA A 348 -13.30 24.53 20.20
N ALA A 349 -14.47 25.13 19.93
CA ALA A 349 -15.58 24.48 19.24
C ALA A 349 -15.34 24.22 17.74
N ASP A 350 -14.47 24.98 17.07
CA ASP A 350 -14.23 24.89 15.62
C ASP A 350 -12.74 24.75 15.26
N THR A 351 -11.88 24.59 16.27
CA THR A 351 -10.43 24.58 16.14
C THR A 351 -9.83 23.27 16.67
N ALA A 352 -8.94 22.66 15.89
CA ALA A 352 -7.99 21.66 16.34
C ALA A 352 -6.65 22.31 16.67
N TYR A 353 -5.83 21.67 17.51
CA TYR A 353 -4.57 22.25 17.97
C TYR A 353 -3.42 21.31 17.65
N LEU A 354 -2.36 21.82 17.05
CA LEU A 354 -1.13 21.06 16.84
C LEU A 354 -0.19 21.33 18.03
N ILE A 355 0.13 20.30 18.81
CA ILE A 355 0.95 20.40 20.03
C ILE A 355 2.19 19.50 19.93
N ASP A 356 3.24 19.84 20.68
CA ASP A 356 4.40 18.97 20.86
C ASP A 356 4.04 17.79 21.78
N THR A 357 4.53 16.58 21.51
CA THR A 357 4.27 15.40 22.37
C THR A 357 4.81 15.56 23.80
N SER A 358 5.77 16.46 24.02
CA SER A 358 6.23 16.85 25.36
C SER A 358 5.18 17.55 26.23
N ALA A 359 4.04 17.98 25.65
CA ALA A 359 2.92 18.57 26.37
C ALA A 359 1.87 17.55 26.84
N LEU A 360 2.01 16.28 26.41
CA LEU A 360 1.11 15.20 26.81
C LEU A 360 1.38 14.72 28.25
N PRO A 361 0.40 14.11 28.92
CA PRO A 361 0.63 13.33 30.14
C PRO A 361 1.78 12.31 29.96
N GLU A 362 2.56 12.06 31.01
CA GLU A 362 3.77 11.21 30.92
C GLU A 362 3.48 9.78 30.44
N ASN A 363 2.36 9.20 30.87
CA ASN A 363 1.90 7.88 30.44
C ASN A 363 1.57 7.82 28.94
N MET A 364 1.23 8.96 28.32
CA MET A 364 0.95 9.09 26.89
C MET A 364 2.21 9.45 26.10
N ALA A 365 2.99 10.42 26.57
CA ALA A 365 4.18 10.92 25.89
C ALA A 365 5.19 9.81 25.56
N ASN A 366 5.35 8.84 26.47
CA ASN A 366 6.28 7.71 26.28
C ASN A 366 5.81 6.64 25.28
N THR A 367 4.58 6.75 24.79
CA THR A 367 3.96 5.75 23.88
C THR A 367 3.78 6.27 22.46
N VAL A 368 4.04 7.56 22.22
CA VAL A 368 3.94 8.19 20.92
C VAL A 368 5.33 8.30 20.31
N SER A 369 5.53 7.73 19.13
CA SER A 369 6.80 7.85 18.39
C SER A 369 6.94 9.21 17.69
N GLU A 370 5.82 9.83 17.33
CA GLU A 370 5.76 11.14 16.68
C GLU A 370 6.16 12.28 17.62
N LYS A 371 6.66 13.39 17.05
CA LYS A 371 7.04 14.59 17.83
C LYS A 371 5.88 15.54 18.08
N GLN A 372 4.81 15.42 17.29
CA GLN A 372 3.63 16.27 17.35
C GLN A 372 2.38 15.42 17.60
N CYS A 373 1.31 16.08 18.04
CA CYS A 373 -0.01 15.49 18.25
C CYS A 373 -1.11 16.51 17.92
N ILE A 374 -2.22 16.03 17.37
CA ILE A 374 -3.42 16.86 17.15
C ILE A 374 -4.30 16.75 18.39
N ALA A 375 -4.60 17.87 19.05
CA ALA A 375 -5.56 17.92 20.15
C ALA A 375 -6.92 18.45 19.66
N VAL A 376 -7.99 17.75 20.00
CA VAL A 376 -9.37 18.10 19.64
C VAL A 376 -10.25 17.99 20.88
N THR A 377 -11.04 19.02 21.16
CA THR A 377 -12.04 18.93 22.24
C THR A 377 -13.28 18.21 21.75
N LEU A 378 -13.78 17.24 22.52
CA LEU A 378 -15.04 16.54 22.24
C LEU A 378 -15.95 16.60 23.47
N ALA A 379 -17.24 16.33 23.28
CA ALA A 379 -18.18 16.18 24.39
C ALA A 379 -17.87 14.88 25.17
N ASP A 380 -18.04 14.91 26.49
CA ASP A 380 -17.75 13.77 27.40
C ASP A 380 -18.50 12.49 27.00
N ASP A 381 -19.67 12.60 26.37
CA ASP A 381 -20.45 11.49 25.83
C ASP A 381 -19.65 10.60 24.85
N TYR A 382 -18.63 11.14 24.17
CA TYR A 382 -17.74 10.38 23.29
C TYR A 382 -16.82 9.41 24.05
N LEU A 383 -16.59 9.61 25.35
CA LEU A 383 -15.80 8.66 26.16
C LEU A 383 -16.41 7.26 26.17
N LEU A 384 -17.74 7.18 26.07
CA LEU A 384 -18.48 5.92 25.99
C LEU A 384 -18.23 5.16 24.67
N LEU A 385 -17.63 5.83 23.68
CA LEU A 385 -17.32 5.30 22.35
C LEU A 385 -15.81 5.17 22.11
N THR A 386 -15.03 4.94 23.17
CA THR A 386 -13.57 4.75 23.08
C THR A 386 -13.15 3.69 22.03
N PRO A 387 -13.81 2.51 21.92
CA PRO A 387 -13.48 1.54 20.87
C PRO A 387 -13.71 2.06 19.45
N GLU A 388 -14.71 2.91 19.23
CA GLU A 388 -15.02 3.53 17.95
C GLU A 388 -14.05 4.68 17.64
N LEU A 389 -13.66 5.47 18.64
CA LEU A 389 -12.64 6.50 18.49
C LEU A 389 -11.32 5.90 18.01
N SER A 390 -11.00 4.69 18.46
CA SER A 390 -9.77 3.96 18.06
C SER A 390 -9.80 3.43 16.62
N LYS A 391 -10.96 3.47 15.95
CA LYS A 391 -11.11 3.03 14.56
C LYS A 391 -11.06 4.24 13.65
N GLY A 392 -10.11 4.24 12.72
CA GLY A 392 -9.97 5.34 11.79
C GLY A 392 -8.88 5.11 10.77
N ARG A 393 -9.04 5.77 9.63
CA ARG A 393 -8.04 5.95 8.58
C ARG A 393 -8.31 7.32 7.95
N LEU A 394 -7.31 7.90 7.31
CA LEU A 394 -7.53 9.13 6.57
C LEU A 394 -8.55 8.90 5.45
N ASP A 395 -9.58 9.75 5.43
CA ASP A 395 -10.61 9.78 4.39
C ASP A 395 -10.80 11.22 3.88
N MET A 396 -11.30 11.35 2.65
CA MET A 396 -11.55 12.62 1.98
C MET A 396 -12.89 12.61 1.25
N PHE A 397 -13.70 13.61 1.51
CA PHE A 397 -15.02 13.76 0.92
C PHE A 397 -15.46 15.22 0.85
N GLY A 398 -16.52 15.47 0.09
CA GLY A 398 -17.14 16.78 -0.04
C GLY A 398 -18.24 16.95 1.00
N PHE A 399 -18.34 18.13 1.59
CA PHE A 399 -19.37 18.51 2.55
C PHE A 399 -20.04 19.82 2.12
N SER A 400 -21.37 19.87 2.19
CA SER A 400 -22.15 21.08 1.91
C SER A 400 -23.05 21.39 3.10
N ALA A 401 -22.82 22.56 3.68
CA ALA A 401 -23.62 23.08 4.78
C ALA A 401 -25.01 23.54 4.29
N ARG A 402 -26.03 23.43 5.14
CA ARG A 402 -27.44 23.62 4.77
C ARG A 402 -27.76 25.00 4.15
N ASN A 403 -27.17 26.05 4.69
CA ASN A 403 -27.53 27.45 4.39
C ASN A 403 -26.42 28.22 3.66
N ASP A 404 -25.33 27.54 3.36
CA ASP A 404 -24.18 28.14 2.71
C ASP A 404 -24.06 27.56 1.30
N SER A 405 -23.84 28.42 0.31
CA SER A 405 -23.35 27.95 -0.99
C SER A 405 -21.92 27.38 -0.88
N ALA A 406 -21.30 27.50 0.28
CA ALA A 406 -20.01 26.93 0.56
C ALA A 406 -20.03 25.40 0.51
N HIS A 407 -19.12 24.91 -0.33
CA HIS A 407 -18.76 23.52 -0.48
C HIS A 407 -17.36 23.36 0.10
N TYR A 408 -17.22 22.46 1.08
CA TYR A 408 -15.98 22.20 1.77
C TYR A 408 -15.45 20.84 1.33
N HIS A 409 -14.14 20.75 1.12
CA HIS A 409 -13.47 19.45 1.10
C HIS A 409 -13.05 19.14 2.52
N ILE A 410 -13.35 17.93 2.97
CA ILE A 410 -13.12 17.49 4.34
C ILE A 410 -12.09 16.39 4.33
N LEU A 411 -11.16 16.46 5.28
CA LEU A 411 -10.29 15.36 5.69
C LEU A 411 -10.75 14.87 7.07
N ALA A 412 -10.91 13.56 7.20
CA ALA A 412 -11.32 12.92 8.43
C ALA A 412 -10.35 11.79 8.77
N LEU A 413 -9.88 11.73 10.02
CA LEU A 413 -9.12 10.59 10.52
C LEU A 413 -10.04 9.52 11.12
N ASN A 414 -11.24 9.92 11.54
CA ASN A 414 -12.29 9.04 12.04
C ASN A 414 -13.69 9.70 11.95
N ASP A 415 -14.70 9.02 12.49
CA ASP A 415 -16.09 9.47 12.51
C ASP A 415 -16.41 10.51 13.60
N ALA A 416 -15.46 10.88 14.45
CA ALA A 416 -15.71 11.75 15.60
C ALA A 416 -15.38 13.22 15.32
N PHE A 417 -14.42 13.51 14.44
CA PHE A 417 -14.16 14.86 13.99
C PHE A 417 -13.72 14.91 12.53
N TRP A 418 -14.11 15.99 11.88
CA TRP A 418 -13.88 16.28 10.48
C TRP A 418 -13.22 17.63 10.39
N CYS A 419 -12.20 17.76 9.55
CA CYS A 419 -11.50 19.03 9.39
C CYS A 419 -11.49 19.47 7.94
N GLU A 420 -11.61 20.76 7.68
CA GLU A 420 -11.44 21.28 6.34
C GLU A 420 -10.07 20.90 5.77
N HIS A 421 -10.06 20.51 4.49
CA HIS A 421 -8.87 20.09 3.79
C HIS A 421 -7.77 21.15 3.89
N SER A 422 -8.07 22.42 3.58
CA SER A 422 -7.14 23.55 3.66
C SER A 422 -6.50 23.71 5.05
N ALA A 423 -7.22 23.36 6.12
CA ALA A 423 -6.74 23.49 7.49
C ALA A 423 -5.91 22.28 7.94
N LEU A 424 -6.40 21.04 7.74
CA LEU A 424 -5.71 19.85 8.23
C LEU A 424 -4.54 19.42 7.34
N TRP A 425 -4.71 19.50 6.02
CA TRP A 425 -3.77 18.98 5.04
C TRP A 425 -2.32 19.45 5.26
N PRO A 426 -2.05 20.75 5.44
CA PRO A 426 -0.68 21.22 5.66
C PRO A 426 -0.03 20.67 6.93
N ASN A 427 -0.85 20.38 7.94
CA ASN A 427 -0.38 19.89 9.24
C ASN A 427 -0.04 18.41 9.20
N LEU A 428 -0.68 17.63 8.30
CA LEU A 428 -0.38 16.20 8.13
C LEU A 428 1.08 15.94 7.72
N PHE A 429 1.76 16.92 7.11
CA PHE A 429 3.18 16.85 6.78
C PHE A 429 4.10 16.74 8.00
N SER A 430 3.61 16.99 9.21
CA SER A 430 4.40 16.84 10.43
C SER A 430 4.58 15.38 10.84
N PHE A 431 3.64 14.50 10.45
CA PHE A 431 3.58 13.11 10.91
C PHE A 431 4.29 12.15 9.96
N ARG A 432 4.79 11.02 10.48
CA ARG A 432 5.52 10.02 9.71
C ARG A 432 4.70 8.74 9.50
N GLN A 433 4.42 8.04 10.60
CA GLN A 433 3.87 6.68 10.67
C GLN A 433 2.48 6.65 11.33
N HIS A 434 2.19 7.64 12.18
CA HIS A 434 0.92 7.72 12.86
C HIS A 434 0.46 9.17 12.94
N VAL A 435 -0.86 9.39 12.97
CA VAL A 435 -1.43 10.66 13.41
C VAL A 435 -1.97 10.47 14.83
N PRO A 436 -1.19 10.81 15.88
CA PRO A 436 -1.69 10.81 17.25
C PRO A 436 -2.69 11.95 17.44
N VAL A 437 -3.91 11.58 17.84
CA VAL A 437 -4.98 12.50 18.19
C VAL A 437 -5.29 12.38 19.68
N LEU A 438 -5.16 13.50 20.38
CA LEU A 438 -5.56 13.66 21.76
C LEU A 438 -6.97 14.24 21.82
N TYR A 439 -7.93 13.41 22.21
CA TYR A 439 -9.27 13.87 22.56
C TYR A 439 -9.26 14.45 23.97
N VAL A 440 -9.62 15.73 24.08
CA VAL A 440 -9.67 16.46 25.35
C VAL A 440 -11.13 16.62 25.74
N PHE A 441 -11.46 16.14 26.94
CA PHE A 441 -12.79 16.18 27.54
C PHE A 441 -12.82 17.18 28.70
N GLY A 442 -13.95 17.28 29.42
CA GLY A 442 -14.08 18.21 30.54
C GLY A 442 -13.01 18.02 31.63
N ASP A 443 -12.75 16.78 32.02
CA ASP A 443 -11.85 16.42 33.12
C ASP A 443 -10.83 15.31 32.78
N ALA A 444 -10.89 14.74 31.58
CA ALA A 444 -9.99 13.69 31.14
C ALA A 444 -9.46 13.91 29.71
N CYS A 445 -8.50 13.10 29.31
CA CYS A 445 -8.08 13.01 27.92
C CYS A 445 -7.84 11.56 27.47
N LEU A 446 -8.01 11.33 26.17
CA LEU A 446 -7.83 10.05 25.51
C LEU A 446 -6.91 10.23 24.31
N LEU A 447 -5.78 9.53 24.30
CA LEU A 447 -4.87 9.50 23.16
C LEU A 447 -5.19 8.30 22.28
N VAL A 448 -5.41 8.57 21.00
CA VAL A 448 -5.58 7.56 19.94
C VAL A 448 -4.50 7.78 18.88
N GLN A 449 -3.94 6.71 18.33
CA GLN A 449 -2.94 6.78 17.27
C GLN A 449 -3.51 6.14 16.01
N TYR A 450 -3.78 6.95 14.98
CA TYR A 450 -4.22 6.44 13.68
C TYR A 450 -3.02 6.01 12.86
N GLU A 451 -3.09 4.83 12.24
CA GLU A 451 -2.11 4.43 11.23
C GLU A 451 -2.06 5.49 10.13
N PHE A 452 -0.85 5.86 9.70
CA PHE A 452 -0.65 6.89 8.70
C PHE A 452 0.63 6.62 7.93
N ASN A 453 0.57 6.61 6.60
CA ASN A 453 1.79 6.56 5.80
C ASN A 453 2.02 7.90 5.12
N HIS A 454 2.99 8.66 5.60
CA HIS A 454 3.28 9.99 5.08
C HIS A 454 3.38 10.06 3.56
N PHE A 455 4.10 9.15 2.90
CA PHE A 455 4.27 9.27 1.45
C PHE A 455 3.06 8.77 0.68
N LEU A 456 2.40 7.71 1.14
CA LEU A 456 1.27 7.11 0.43
C LEU A 456 -0.03 7.88 0.65
N GLU A 457 -0.36 8.20 1.90
CA GLU A 457 -1.62 8.88 2.22
C GLU A 457 -1.60 10.32 1.73
N LEU A 458 -0.46 11.02 1.86
CA LEU A 458 -0.37 12.35 1.30
C LEU A 458 -0.46 12.31 -0.24
N ARG A 459 0.19 11.34 -0.89
CA ARG A 459 0.05 11.18 -2.34
C ARG A 459 -1.40 10.89 -2.74
N TRP A 460 -2.08 10.04 -1.98
CA TRP A 460 -3.49 9.68 -2.21
C TRP A 460 -4.42 10.89 -2.13
N VAL A 461 -4.25 11.78 -1.15
CA VAL A 461 -5.04 13.03 -1.06
C VAL A 461 -4.84 13.90 -2.31
N VAL A 462 -3.60 14.04 -2.78
CA VAL A 462 -3.28 14.84 -3.97
C VAL A 462 -3.85 14.22 -5.26
N ASP A 463 -3.77 12.89 -5.38
CA ASP A 463 -4.20 12.16 -6.57
C ASP A 463 -5.70 11.84 -6.59
N TYR A 464 -6.42 12.19 -5.53
CA TYR A 464 -7.84 11.87 -5.40
C TYR A 464 -8.66 12.54 -6.51
N ASP A 465 -9.43 11.73 -7.25
CA ASP A 465 -10.28 12.26 -8.32
C ASP A 465 -11.52 12.94 -7.74
N MET A 466 -11.45 14.27 -7.70
CA MET A 466 -12.53 15.14 -7.21
C MET A 466 -13.87 14.91 -7.94
N ARG A 467 -13.86 14.37 -9.17
CA ARG A 467 -15.09 14.05 -9.93
C ARG A 467 -15.86 12.86 -9.33
N HIS A 468 -15.16 11.98 -8.63
CA HIS A 468 -15.72 10.79 -7.97
C HIS A 468 -15.87 10.98 -6.45
N MET A 469 -15.63 12.20 -5.95
CA MET A 469 -15.76 12.53 -4.55
C MET A 469 -17.18 12.25 -4.04
N LEU A 470 -17.27 11.56 -2.91
CA LEU A 470 -18.52 11.39 -2.19
C LEU A 470 -18.92 12.72 -1.57
N TRP A 471 -20.16 13.15 -1.79
CA TRP A 471 -20.69 14.39 -1.24
C TRP A 471 -21.72 14.11 -0.15
N HIS A 472 -21.49 14.70 1.02
CA HIS A 472 -22.43 14.75 2.13
C HIS A 472 -23.06 16.14 2.20
N ARG A 473 -24.39 16.19 2.28
CA ARG A 473 -25.13 17.46 2.33
C ARG A 473 -26.06 17.47 3.52
N GLU A 474 -25.89 18.46 4.40
CA GLU A 474 -26.76 18.70 5.55
C GLU A 474 -28.22 18.97 5.11
N ASP A 475 -29.16 18.23 5.66
CA ASP A 475 -30.60 18.26 5.37
C ASP A 475 -31.37 19.19 6.33
N ASN A 476 -32.69 19.27 6.13
CA ASN A 476 -33.59 20.19 6.85
C ASN A 476 -33.71 19.92 8.36
N GLU A 477 -33.33 18.73 8.84
CA GLU A 477 -33.24 18.39 10.26
C GLU A 477 -31.83 18.67 10.83
N GLY A 478 -30.95 19.27 10.02
CA GLY A 478 -29.55 19.48 10.35
C GLY A 478 -28.71 18.21 10.25
N PHE A 479 -29.14 17.22 9.44
CA PHE A 479 -28.45 15.94 9.27
C PHE A 479 -28.08 15.73 7.81
N PRO A 480 -26.88 15.28 7.45
CA PRO A 480 -26.67 15.01 6.04
C PRO A 480 -27.49 13.80 5.56
N GLY A 481 -28.14 13.88 4.40
CA GLY A 481 -29.08 12.85 3.91
C GLY A 481 -28.48 11.45 3.65
N LYS A 482 -27.18 11.27 3.93
CA LYS A 482 -26.43 10.00 3.94
C LYS A 482 -25.48 9.87 5.15
N LEU A 483 -25.69 10.66 6.21
CA LEU A 483 -24.92 10.58 7.46
C LEU A 483 -25.34 9.54 8.53
N PRO A 484 -26.36 8.66 8.37
CA PRO A 484 -26.70 7.69 9.40
C PRO A 484 -25.51 6.85 9.89
N ASP A 485 -24.52 6.60 9.03
CA ASP A 485 -23.35 5.77 9.36
C ASP A 485 -22.36 6.48 10.31
N TYR A 486 -22.30 7.81 10.27
CA TYR A 486 -21.37 8.63 11.08
C TYR A 486 -22.02 9.20 12.35
N ILE A 487 -23.35 9.26 12.40
CA ILE A 487 -24.06 9.65 13.62
C ILE A 487 -24.07 8.46 14.56
N LYS A 488 -23.38 8.58 15.69
CA LYS A 488 -23.39 7.52 16.71
C LYS A 488 -24.55 7.74 17.65
N VAL A 489 -25.42 6.74 17.78
CA VAL A 489 -26.56 6.77 18.69
C VAL A 489 -26.20 5.99 19.95
N LEU A 490 -26.12 6.69 21.08
CA LEU A 490 -25.86 6.07 22.38
C LEU A 490 -27.09 5.28 22.87
N PRO A 491 -26.92 4.33 23.82
CA PRO A 491 -28.03 3.56 24.39
C PRO A 491 -29.19 4.41 24.97
N GLY A 492 -28.92 5.66 25.35
CA GLY A 492 -29.92 6.63 25.83
C GLY A 492 -30.66 7.40 24.74
N GLY A 493 -30.40 7.12 23.46
CA GLY A 493 -30.98 7.84 22.32
C GLY A 493 -30.26 9.15 21.96
N THR A 494 -29.28 9.58 22.77
CA THR A 494 -28.40 10.71 22.43
C THR A 494 -27.67 10.43 21.12
N ARG A 495 -27.73 11.39 20.20
CA ARG A 495 -27.08 11.31 18.90
C ARG A 495 -25.83 12.18 18.92
N LEU A 496 -24.68 11.57 18.73
CA LEU A 496 -23.40 12.24 18.62
C LEU A 496 -23.08 12.49 17.15
N ARG A 497 -22.74 13.74 16.84
CA ARG A 497 -22.38 14.19 15.49
C ARG A 497 -20.89 14.46 15.43
N PRO A 498 -20.21 14.11 14.33
CA PRO A 498 -18.83 14.49 14.14
C PRO A 498 -18.66 16.00 14.31
N LYS A 499 -17.61 16.37 15.03
CA LYS A 499 -17.24 17.76 15.21
C LYS A 499 -16.59 18.29 13.94
N ILE A 500 -17.15 19.34 13.34
CA ILE A 500 -16.60 19.96 12.13
C ILE A 500 -15.64 21.08 12.56
N ILE A 501 -14.41 21.01 12.05
CA ILE A 501 -13.30 21.88 12.42
C ILE A 501 -12.86 22.67 11.18
N GLY A 502 -13.00 23.98 11.24
CA GLY A 502 -12.57 24.89 10.17
C GLY A 502 -11.10 25.29 10.27
N HIS A 503 -10.49 25.14 11.46
CA HIS A 503 -9.17 25.71 11.74
C HIS A 503 -8.23 24.76 12.47
N VAL A 504 -6.92 24.87 12.20
CA VAL A 504 -5.87 24.24 12.99
C VAL A 504 -4.95 25.33 13.54
N LYS A 505 -4.84 25.41 14.87
CA LYS A 505 -3.98 26.35 15.57
C LYS A 505 -2.68 25.67 15.99
N ASP A 506 -1.55 26.21 15.55
CA ASP A 506 -0.24 25.68 15.91
C ASP A 506 0.22 26.22 17.28
N LEU A 507 0.40 25.32 18.25
CA LEU A 507 0.89 25.62 19.60
C LEU A 507 2.29 25.03 19.85
N ARG A 508 2.97 24.53 18.81
CA ARG A 508 4.32 23.97 18.93
C ARG A 508 5.32 25.04 19.34
N LYS A 509 6.37 24.63 20.04
CA LYS A 509 7.53 25.51 20.27
C LYS A 509 8.27 25.68 18.94
N LEU A 510 8.26 26.90 18.38
CA LEU A 510 9.01 27.26 17.18
C LEU A 510 10.45 26.76 17.27
N ARG A 511 10.82 25.80 16.40
CA ARG A 511 12.22 25.39 16.25
C ARG A 511 12.85 26.25 15.18
N SER A 512 13.80 27.11 15.55
CA SER A 512 14.64 27.79 14.58
C SER A 512 15.84 26.90 14.23
N SER A 513 15.97 26.52 12.98
CA SER A 513 17.27 26.18 12.41
C SER A 513 17.22 26.31 10.90
N ARG A 514 18.30 26.86 10.32
CA ARG A 514 18.60 26.65 8.90
C ARG A 514 18.63 25.14 8.68
N THR A 515 17.76 24.64 7.82
CA THR A 515 17.61 23.21 7.61
C THR A 515 18.62 22.71 6.58
N LEU A 516 18.97 21.43 6.64
CA LEU A 516 19.69 20.68 5.60
C LEU A 516 18.98 20.84 4.25
N CYS A 517 17.64 20.84 4.26
CA CYS A 517 16.82 21.11 3.09
C CYS A 517 17.06 22.52 2.52
N ASP A 518 17.08 23.57 3.36
CA ASP A 518 17.29 24.94 2.89
C ASP A 518 18.65 25.08 2.18
N VAL A 519 19.68 24.42 2.69
CA VAL A 519 21.02 24.46 2.10
C VAL A 519 21.06 23.72 0.78
N TYR A 520 20.43 22.55 0.70
CA TYR A 520 20.33 21.78 -0.53
C TYR A 520 19.51 22.49 -1.61
N GLU A 521 18.36 23.07 -1.25
CA GLU A 521 17.49 23.81 -2.17
C GLU A 521 18.18 25.06 -2.73
N ARG A 522 18.95 25.78 -1.91
CA ARG A 522 19.76 26.92 -2.39
C ARG A 522 20.88 26.48 -3.34
N ALA A 523 21.49 25.33 -3.09
CA ALA A 523 22.55 24.80 -3.93
C ALA A 523 22.03 24.20 -5.26
N ASN A 524 20.77 23.76 -5.29
CA ASN A 524 20.17 23.06 -6.44
C ASN A 524 18.81 23.66 -6.86
N PRO A 525 18.74 24.95 -7.22
CA PRO A 525 17.48 25.64 -7.50
C PRO A 525 16.68 25.04 -8.66
N SER A 526 17.34 24.33 -9.58
CA SER A 526 16.71 23.64 -10.71
C SER A 526 15.96 22.37 -10.31
N LEU A 527 16.29 21.75 -9.17
CA LEU A 527 15.59 20.57 -8.65
C LEU A 527 14.33 20.96 -7.87
N THR A 528 14.26 22.20 -7.37
CA THR A 528 13.09 22.77 -6.70
C THR A 528 11.91 22.99 -7.65
N VAL A 529 12.17 23.16 -8.96
CA VAL A 529 11.17 23.52 -9.99
C VAL A 529 10.50 22.30 -10.64
N LYS A 530 10.95 21.07 -10.36
CA LYS A 530 10.30 19.82 -10.84
C LYS A 530 9.61 19.01 -9.74
N GLN A 531 9.19 19.67 -8.67
CA GLN A 531 8.33 19.11 -7.65
C GLN A 531 6.98 19.83 -7.67
N SER A 532 6.23 19.75 -8.77
CA SER A 532 4.86 20.29 -8.85
C SER A 532 3.96 19.75 -7.73
N THR A 533 4.28 18.59 -7.15
CA THR A 533 3.67 18.08 -5.91
C THR A 533 4.12 18.88 -4.68
N VAL A 534 5.41 19.14 -4.46
CA VAL A 534 5.89 19.97 -3.33
C VAL A 534 5.51 21.44 -3.48
N PHE A 535 5.36 21.97 -4.70
CA PHE A 535 4.89 23.32 -4.95
C PHE A 535 3.38 23.46 -4.71
N LEU A 536 2.55 22.47 -5.05
CA LEU A 536 1.14 22.43 -4.60
C LEU A 536 1.03 22.29 -3.07
N ILE A 537 1.97 21.56 -2.45
CA ILE A 537 2.06 21.33 -1.00
C ILE A 537 2.54 22.57 -0.22
N ARG A 538 3.52 23.32 -0.74
CA ARG A 538 4.06 24.54 -0.10
C ARG A 538 3.29 25.81 -0.46
N SER A 539 2.68 25.91 -1.65
CA SER A 539 1.89 27.11 -2.04
C SER A 539 0.58 27.22 -1.24
N ALA A 540 0.06 26.11 -0.72
CA ALA A 540 -1.07 26.10 0.22
C ALA A 540 -0.72 26.63 1.62
N VAL A 541 0.57 26.74 1.96
CA VAL A 541 1.06 27.19 3.28
C VAL A 541 1.41 28.68 3.29
N GLY A 542 1.61 29.30 2.12
CA GLY A 542 2.19 30.66 2.02
C GLY A 542 1.30 31.74 1.41
N ALA A 543 0.04 31.45 1.07
CA ALA A 543 -0.80 32.40 0.33
C ALA A 543 -1.59 33.41 1.20
N ASP A 544 -1.71 33.20 2.51
CA ASP A 544 -2.60 34.03 3.37
C ASP A 544 -1.90 35.13 4.19
N GLU A 545 -0.58 35.33 4.06
CA GLU A 545 0.13 36.42 4.76
C GLU A 545 0.54 37.60 3.86
N ALA A 546 0.12 37.66 2.59
CA ALA A 546 0.52 38.74 1.68
C ALA A 546 -0.54 39.84 1.42
N ASP A 547 -1.82 39.65 1.78
CA ASP A 547 -2.88 40.64 1.50
C ASP A 547 -3.64 41.05 2.78
N CYS A 548 -2.93 41.70 3.69
CA CYS A 548 -3.50 42.53 4.76
C CYS A 548 -2.63 43.77 4.99
N SER A 549 -2.27 44.47 3.91
CA SER A 549 -1.85 45.88 3.98
C SER A 549 -1.96 46.57 2.62
N GLN A 550 -3.20 46.90 2.24
CA GLN A 550 -3.52 48.14 1.52
C GLN A 550 -4.99 48.50 1.66
#